data_AF-A0A078S8P0-F1
#
_entry.id   AF-A0A078S8P0-F1
#
_cell.length_a   1.000
_cell.length_b   1.000
_cell.length_c   1.000
_cell.angle_alpha   90.00
_cell.angle_beta   90.00
_cell.angle_gamma   90.00
#
_symmetry.space_group_name_H-M   'P 1'
#
loop_
_entity.id
_entity.type
_entity.pdbx_description
1 polymer ?
#
loop_
_entity_poly.entity_id
_entity_poly.type
_entity_poly.pdbx_seq_one_letter_code
_entity_poly.pdbx_strand_id
1 'polypeptide(L)'
;AFEHGHNGDLFVQKAPAATLDVLARALKETYAQVDPKYGETEVKTIGTRHGEKLYETLVTREEMAKAVDMGDYYRIPCDTRDLNYDKFFTEGNEDIARIEDYHSHNTARLDVEGMKKLLLKLRFIREDLGMEEKAKSAEIKSE
;
A
#
# COMPACT_ATOMS: atom_id res chain seq x y z
N ALA A 1 12.10 10.67 -3.66
CA ALA A 1 11.49 11.78 -4.43
C ALA A 1 12.29 13.07 -4.28
N PHE A 2 12.45 13.63 -3.08
CA PHE A 2 13.21 14.88 -2.88
C PHE A 2 14.65 14.84 -3.42
N GLU A 3 15.37 13.73 -3.20
CA GLU A 3 16.79 13.60 -3.60
C GLU A 3 17.01 13.10 -5.03
N HIS A 4 16.01 12.45 -5.64
CA HIS A 4 16.19 11.67 -6.88
C HIS A 4 15.13 11.95 -7.96
N GLY A 5 14.18 12.83 -7.67
CA GLY A 5 13.06 13.13 -8.55
C GLY A 5 13.33 14.29 -9.49
N HIS A 6 12.92 14.12 -10.73
CA HIS A 6 12.82 15.19 -11.70
C HIS A 6 11.38 15.72 -11.77
N ASN A 7 11.21 16.89 -12.38
CA ASN A 7 9.88 17.49 -12.50
C ASN A 7 8.93 16.56 -13.27
N GLY A 8 7.78 16.26 -12.66
CA GLY A 8 6.75 15.38 -13.21
C GLY A 8 6.99 13.89 -12.96
N ASP A 9 8.10 13.49 -12.31
CA ASP A 9 8.28 12.10 -11.89
C ASP A 9 7.29 11.74 -10.78
N LEU A 10 6.68 10.56 -10.90
CA LEU A 10 5.89 9.94 -9.85
C LEU A 10 6.73 8.86 -9.15
N PHE A 11 6.76 8.87 -7.83
CA PHE A 11 7.45 7.85 -7.03
C PHE A 11 6.43 7.00 -6.26
N VAL A 12 6.50 5.69 -6.44
CA VAL A 12 5.72 4.72 -5.69
C VAL A 12 6.65 3.86 -4.86
N GLN A 13 6.45 3.81 -3.55
CA GLN A 13 7.15 2.85 -2.70
C GLN A 13 6.57 1.46 -2.90
N LYS A 14 7.44 0.46 -3.09
CA LYS A 14 7.02 -0.94 -3.07
C LYS A 14 6.58 -1.30 -1.66
N ALA A 15 5.31 -1.63 -1.51
CA ALA A 15 4.72 -2.04 -0.24
C ALA A 15 4.17 -3.47 -0.32
N PRO A 16 4.29 -4.26 0.77
CA PRO A 16 3.52 -5.49 0.90
C PRO A 16 2.04 -5.19 1.10
N ALA A 17 1.19 -6.18 0.91
CA ALA A 17 -0.25 -6.11 1.15
C ALA A 17 -0.69 -7.16 2.16
N ALA A 18 -1.91 -7.04 2.67
CA ALA A 18 -2.58 -8.06 3.47
C ALA A 18 -4.06 -8.10 3.11
N THR A 19 -4.72 -9.24 3.33
CA THR A 19 -6.18 -9.32 3.22
C THR A 19 -6.83 -8.70 4.46
N LEU A 20 -8.10 -8.27 4.34
CA LEU A 20 -8.87 -7.79 5.48
C LEU A 20 -9.04 -8.87 6.57
N ASP A 21 -9.11 -10.14 6.19
CA ASP A 21 -9.15 -11.26 7.14
C ASP A 21 -7.85 -11.36 7.96
N VAL A 22 -6.68 -11.28 7.30
CA VAL A 22 -5.38 -11.27 7.97
C VAL A 22 -5.25 -10.08 8.90
N LEU A 23 -5.64 -8.88 8.45
CA LEU A 23 -5.60 -7.68 9.28
C LEU A 23 -6.51 -7.79 10.51
N ALA A 24 -7.76 -8.26 10.33
CA ALA A 24 -8.71 -8.42 11.42
C ALA A 24 -8.20 -9.43 12.46
N ARG A 25 -7.68 -10.59 12.01
CA ARG A 25 -7.09 -11.60 12.90
C ARG A 25 -5.86 -11.07 13.64
N ALA A 26 -4.95 -10.41 12.93
CA ALA A 26 -3.75 -9.84 13.51
C ALA A 26 -4.09 -8.81 14.60
N LEU A 27 -5.09 -7.95 14.37
CA LEU A 27 -5.56 -6.98 15.38
C LEU A 27 -6.16 -7.69 16.59
N LYS A 28 -7.09 -8.64 16.40
CA LYS A 28 -7.69 -9.40 17.50
C LYS A 28 -6.64 -10.08 18.38
N GLU A 29 -5.71 -10.79 17.76
CA GLU A 29 -4.64 -11.52 18.46
C GLU A 29 -3.66 -10.56 19.15
N THR A 30 -3.35 -9.42 18.54
CA THR A 30 -2.48 -8.39 19.14
C THR A 30 -3.12 -7.81 20.40
N TYR A 31 -4.39 -7.40 20.30
CA TYR A 31 -5.10 -6.73 21.39
C TYR A 31 -5.64 -7.71 22.46
N ALA A 32 -5.67 -9.02 22.21
CA ALA A 32 -5.95 -10.02 23.23
C ALA A 32 -4.97 -9.95 24.43
N GLN A 33 -3.77 -9.39 24.21
CA GLN A 33 -2.79 -9.12 25.28
C GLN A 33 -3.22 -8.00 26.24
N VAL A 34 -4.09 -7.09 25.78
CA VAL A 34 -4.64 -5.98 26.58
C VAL A 34 -5.89 -6.44 27.31
N ASP A 35 -6.79 -7.10 26.58
CA ASP A 35 -7.99 -7.71 27.14
C ASP A 35 -8.33 -8.98 26.33
N PRO A 36 -8.34 -10.18 26.96
CA PRO A 36 -8.63 -11.44 26.28
C PRO A 36 -9.93 -11.43 25.47
N LYS A 37 -10.92 -10.62 25.84
CA LYS A 37 -12.20 -10.52 25.10
C LYS A 37 -12.03 -10.06 23.65
N TYR A 38 -10.96 -9.32 23.34
CA TYR A 38 -10.69 -8.87 21.97
C TYR A 38 -10.33 -10.04 21.04
N GLY A 39 -9.67 -11.07 21.57
CA GLY A 39 -9.40 -12.33 20.85
C GLY A 39 -10.68 -13.06 20.44
N GLU A 40 -11.73 -12.96 21.25
CA GLU A 40 -13.02 -13.62 21.04
C GLU A 40 -14.01 -12.79 20.20
N THR A 41 -13.63 -11.58 19.79
CA THR A 41 -14.55 -10.67 19.06
C THR A 41 -14.97 -11.26 17.72
N GLU A 42 -16.27 -11.38 17.48
CA GLU A 42 -16.82 -11.92 16.23
C GLU A 42 -16.56 -10.98 15.04
N VAL A 43 -16.07 -11.54 13.91
CA VAL A 43 -15.90 -10.79 12.65
C VAL A 43 -17.12 -11.05 11.77
N LYS A 44 -17.89 -9.99 11.49
CA LYS A 44 -19.10 -10.06 10.65
C LYS A 44 -18.83 -9.52 9.25
N THR A 45 -19.04 -10.35 8.23
CA THR A 45 -18.95 -9.92 6.83
C THR A 45 -20.23 -9.21 6.42
N ILE A 46 -20.12 -7.91 6.11
CA ILE A 46 -21.25 -7.08 5.68
C ILE A 46 -21.35 -6.90 4.16
N GLY A 47 -20.43 -7.50 3.41
CA GLY A 47 -20.30 -7.33 1.96
C GLY A 47 -19.50 -6.09 1.58
N THR A 48 -19.19 -5.97 0.28
CA THR A 48 -18.47 -4.83 -0.30
C THR A 48 -19.38 -3.61 -0.37
N ARG A 49 -18.88 -2.45 0.08
CA ARG A 49 -19.63 -1.19 0.05
C ARG A 49 -19.53 -0.55 -1.33
N HIS A 50 -20.45 0.38 -1.63
CA HIS A 50 -20.45 1.09 -2.89
C HIS A 50 -19.15 1.88 -3.09
N GLY A 51 -18.52 1.72 -4.25
CA GLY A 51 -17.27 2.40 -4.60
C GLY A 51 -15.98 1.75 -4.09
N GLU A 52 -16.07 0.65 -3.32
CA GLU A 52 -14.89 -0.12 -2.92
C GLU A 52 -14.42 -1.04 -4.05
N LYS A 53 -13.09 -1.10 -4.22
CA LYS A 53 -12.45 -2.06 -5.13
C LYS A 53 -12.00 -3.30 -4.37
N LEU A 54 -11.88 -4.42 -5.08
CA LEU A 54 -11.36 -5.67 -4.50
C LEU A 54 -9.87 -5.58 -4.15
N TYR A 55 -9.12 -4.82 -4.94
CA TYR A 55 -7.70 -4.53 -4.74
C TYR A 55 -7.41 -3.11 -5.24
N GLU A 56 -6.32 -2.55 -4.76
CA GLU A 56 -5.86 -1.22 -5.17
C GLU A 56 -4.61 -1.32 -6.03
N THR A 57 -4.59 -0.53 -7.09
CA THR A 57 -3.46 -0.42 -8.03
C THR A 57 -2.61 0.77 -7.64
N LEU A 58 -1.30 0.54 -7.45
CA LEU A 58 -0.34 1.60 -7.17
C LEU A 58 0.38 2.08 -8.43
N VAL A 59 0.62 1.19 -9.39
CA VAL A 59 1.20 1.55 -10.70
C VAL A 59 0.42 0.82 -11.77
N THR A 60 -0.21 1.56 -12.67
CA THR A 60 -0.94 0.99 -13.82
C THR A 60 0.03 0.39 -14.83
N ARG A 61 -0.47 -0.44 -15.73
CA ARG A 61 0.30 -1.08 -16.79
C ARG A 61 1.05 -0.08 -17.68
N GLU A 62 0.43 1.05 -18.01
CA GLU A 62 1.10 2.09 -18.81
C GLU A 62 2.26 2.72 -18.04
N GLU A 63 2.06 2.99 -16.75
CA GLU A 63 3.09 3.53 -15.88
C GLU A 63 4.21 2.50 -15.65
N MET A 64 3.87 1.23 -15.46
CA MET A 64 4.82 0.12 -15.31
C MET A 64 5.69 -0.03 -16.56
N ALA A 65 5.15 0.20 -17.75
CA ALA A 65 5.92 0.17 -19.00
C ALA A 65 7.02 1.24 -19.05
N LYS A 66 6.86 2.34 -18.31
CA LYS A 66 7.82 3.45 -18.22
C LYS A 66 8.61 3.45 -16.90
N ALA A 67 8.23 2.60 -15.95
CA ALA A 67 8.75 2.62 -14.59
C ALA A 67 10.21 2.19 -14.55
N VAL A 68 11.00 2.93 -13.78
CA VAL A 68 12.38 2.60 -13.43
C VAL A 68 12.39 2.02 -12.02
N ASP A 69 12.87 0.77 -11.90
CA ASP A 69 13.07 0.12 -10.61
C ASP A 69 14.28 0.74 -9.90
N MET A 70 14.03 1.36 -8.75
CA MET A 70 15.03 2.01 -7.90
C MET A 70 15.22 1.24 -6.58
N GLY A 71 15.02 -0.08 -6.58
CA GLY A 71 15.08 -0.91 -5.38
C GLY A 71 13.74 -0.91 -4.66
N ASP A 72 13.61 -0.16 -3.57
CA ASP A 72 12.37 -0.08 -2.78
C ASP A 72 11.29 0.83 -3.40
N TYR A 73 11.60 1.47 -4.53
CA TYR A 73 10.72 2.41 -5.20
C TYR A 73 10.63 2.12 -6.70
N TYR A 74 9.46 2.38 -7.28
CA TYR A 74 9.32 2.64 -8.70
C TYR A 74 9.33 4.15 -8.93
N ARG A 75 10.12 4.60 -9.91
CA ARG A 75 10.05 5.96 -10.44
C ARG A 75 9.42 5.90 -11.82
N ILE A 76 8.28 6.55 -11.99
CA ILE A 76 7.56 6.68 -13.25
C ILE A 76 7.92 8.06 -13.81
N PRO A 77 8.74 8.16 -14.87
CA PRO A 77 9.11 9.43 -15.44
C PRO A 77 7.91 10.14 -16.07
N CYS A 78 7.92 11.47 -16.04
CA CYS A 78 6.94 12.25 -16.79
C CYS A 78 7.01 11.92 -18.28
N ASP A 79 5.85 11.83 -18.93
CA ASP A 79 5.81 11.68 -20.38
C ASP A 79 6.13 13.03 -21.04
N THR A 80 7.40 13.23 -21.39
CA THR A 80 7.88 14.46 -22.02
C THR A 80 7.82 14.41 -23.54
N ARG A 81 7.00 13.54 -24.13
CA ARG A 81 6.75 13.61 -25.57
C ARG A 81 6.10 14.97 -25.83
N ASP A 82 6.80 15.87 -26.54
CA ASP A 82 6.26 17.14 -27.05
C ASP A 82 4.82 16.92 -27.50
N LEU A 83 3.93 17.90 -27.24
CA LEU A 83 2.46 18.02 -27.45
C LEU A 83 1.85 17.48 -28.79
N ASN A 84 2.41 16.40 -29.32
CA ASN A 84 2.11 15.72 -30.55
C ASN A 84 1.18 14.56 -30.23
N TYR A 85 -0.10 14.80 -30.51
CA TYR A 85 -1.19 13.83 -30.42
C TYR A 85 -1.00 12.62 -31.37
N ASP A 86 -0.09 12.72 -32.35
CA ASP A 86 0.13 11.70 -33.39
C ASP A 86 0.62 10.36 -32.84
N LYS A 87 1.25 10.34 -31.66
CA LYS A 87 1.79 9.10 -31.05
C LYS A 87 0.73 8.22 -30.37
N PHE A 88 -0.53 8.65 -30.35
CA PHE A 88 -1.63 7.83 -29.82
C PHE A 88 -2.39 7.05 -30.91
N PHE A 89 -2.13 7.29 -32.20
CA PHE A 89 -3.07 6.87 -33.26
C PHE A 89 -2.56 5.89 -34.33
N THR A 90 -1.29 5.46 -34.33
CA THR A 90 -0.80 4.66 -35.48
C THR A 90 0.00 3.40 -35.18
N GLU A 91 0.65 3.25 -34.03
CA GLU A 91 1.37 2.01 -33.69
C GLU A 91 1.21 1.67 -32.21
N GLY A 92 0.40 0.65 -31.91
CA GLY A 92 0.27 0.12 -30.56
C GLY A 92 1.56 -0.62 -30.16
N ASN A 93 2.10 -0.31 -28.98
CA ASN A 93 3.27 -1.02 -28.47
C ASN A 93 2.83 -2.39 -27.92
N GLU A 94 3.15 -3.47 -28.64
CA GLU A 94 2.82 -4.85 -28.26
C GLU A 94 3.42 -5.28 -26.90
N ASP A 95 4.52 -4.65 -26.47
CA ASP A 95 5.16 -4.96 -25.19
C ASP A 95 4.29 -4.56 -23.99
N ILE A 96 3.45 -3.52 -24.14
CA ILE A 96 2.50 -3.09 -23.09
C ILE A 96 1.49 -4.21 -22.81
N ALA A 97 1.14 -5.03 -23.79
CA ALA A 97 0.14 -6.09 -23.62
C ALA A 97 0.60 -7.20 -22.65
N ARG A 98 1.91 -7.34 -22.41
CA ARG A 98 2.49 -8.37 -21.54
C ARG A 98 2.80 -7.88 -20.13
N ILE A 99 2.72 -6.57 -19.90
CA ILE A 99 3.02 -5.96 -18.60
C ILE A 99 1.75 -6.00 -17.74
N GLU A 100 1.89 -6.37 -16.48
CA GLU A 100 0.80 -6.34 -15.51
C GLU A 100 0.86 -5.06 -14.66
N ASP A 101 -0.30 -4.63 -14.16
CA ASP A 101 -0.38 -3.59 -13.14
C ASP A 101 0.39 -4.02 -11.88
N TYR A 102 0.96 -3.07 -11.13
CA TYR A 102 1.42 -3.32 -9.76
C TYR A 102 0.31 -2.95 -8.78
N HIS A 103 -0.25 -3.96 -8.10
CA HIS A 103 -1.42 -3.82 -7.24
C HIS A 103 -1.37 -4.72 -6.00
N SER A 104 -2.26 -4.50 -5.03
CA SER A 104 -2.24 -5.22 -3.74
C SER A 104 -2.43 -6.74 -3.85
N HIS A 105 -2.89 -7.28 -4.98
CA HIS A 105 -3.05 -8.72 -5.20
C HIS A 105 -1.81 -9.46 -5.70
N ASN A 106 -0.87 -8.78 -6.35
CA ASN A 106 0.33 -9.40 -6.93
C ASN A 106 1.63 -8.98 -6.24
N THR A 107 1.57 -8.04 -5.28
CA THR A 107 2.67 -7.79 -4.36
C THR A 107 2.81 -8.92 -3.31
N ALA A 108 3.89 -8.87 -2.52
CA ALA A 108 4.08 -9.75 -1.38
C ALA A 108 2.92 -9.62 -0.39
N ARG A 109 2.22 -10.73 -0.11
CA ARG A 109 1.10 -10.77 0.84
C ARG A 109 1.56 -11.26 2.21
N LEU A 110 1.36 -10.44 3.23
CA LEU A 110 1.67 -10.77 4.61
C LEU A 110 0.71 -11.82 5.15
N ASP A 111 1.25 -12.72 5.97
CA ASP A 111 0.48 -13.56 6.87
C ASP A 111 0.15 -12.81 8.17
N VAL A 112 -0.56 -13.48 9.08
CA VAL A 112 -0.97 -12.89 10.37
C VAL A 112 0.23 -12.42 11.18
N GLU A 113 1.31 -13.21 11.22
CA GLU A 113 2.53 -12.85 11.98
C GLU A 113 3.29 -11.67 11.36
N GLY A 114 3.42 -11.64 10.03
CA GLY A 114 3.97 -10.50 9.29
C GLY A 114 3.16 -9.22 9.52
N MET A 115 1.83 -9.34 9.54
CA MET A 115 0.93 -8.22 9.82
C MET A 115 1.08 -7.70 11.26
N LYS A 116 1.18 -8.58 12.27
CA LYS A 116 1.47 -8.18 13.66
C LYS A 116 2.78 -7.42 13.78
N LYS A 117 3.85 -7.91 13.16
CA LYS A 117 5.15 -7.22 13.13
C LYS A 117 5.04 -5.83 12.51
N LEU A 118 4.24 -5.69 11.46
CA LEU A 118 4.00 -4.40 10.81
C LEU A 118 3.19 -3.45 11.72
N LEU A 119 2.12 -3.95 12.36
CA LEU A 119 1.31 -3.19 13.32
C LEU A 119 2.16 -2.66 14.48
N LEU A 120 3.08 -3.47 15.01
CA LEU A 120 3.98 -3.07 16.09
C LEU A 120 4.98 -1.98 15.69
N LYS A 121 5.14 -1.64 14.39
CA LYS A 121 5.90 -0.44 13.99
C LYS A 121 5.14 0.86 14.27
N LEU A 122 3.81 0.80 14.39
CA LEU A 122 2.98 1.96 14.70
C LEU A 122 3.05 2.27 16.19
N ARG A 123 3.46 3.48 16.51
CA ARG A 123 3.62 3.95 17.90
C ARG A 123 2.34 3.81 18.71
N PHE A 124 1.19 4.23 18.17
CA PHE A 124 -0.08 4.17 18.90
C PHE A 124 -0.48 2.73 19.27
N ILE A 125 -0.15 1.73 18.44
CA ILE A 125 -0.37 0.31 18.77
C ILE A 125 0.51 -0.08 19.97
N ARG A 126 1.79 0.31 19.96
CA ARG A 126 2.70 0.03 21.08
C ARG A 126 2.27 0.73 22.38
N GLU A 127 1.76 1.95 22.29
CA GLU A 127 1.19 2.69 23.42
C GLU A 127 -0.07 1.99 23.99
N ASP A 128 -0.96 1.50 23.12
CA ASP A 128 -2.15 0.75 23.55
C ASP A 128 -1.79 -0.57 24.25
N LEU A 129 -0.71 -1.22 23.80
CA LEU A 129 -0.17 -2.44 24.42
C LEU A 129 0.62 -2.16 25.72
N GLY A 130 0.80 -0.89 26.10
CA GLY A 130 1.59 -0.50 27.27
C GLY A 130 3.10 -0.68 27.10
N MET A 131 3.59 -0.80 25.86
CA MET A 131 5.02 -0.92 25.55
C MET A 131 5.73 0.45 25.52
N GLU A 132 4.99 1.53 25.28
CA GLU A 132 5.48 2.91 25.29
C GLU A 132 4.52 3.79 26.11
N GLU A 133 5.04 4.87 26.70
CA GLU A 133 4.19 5.86 27.37
C GLU A 133 3.32 6.59 26.35
N LYS A 134 2.02 6.74 26.66
CA LYS A 134 1.09 7.52 25.84
C LYS A 134 1.61 8.94 25.68
N ALA A 135 1.74 9.39 24.43
CA ALA A 135 2.01 10.79 24.15
C ALA A 135 0.96 11.64 24.90
N LYS A 136 1.41 12.57 25.77
CA LYS A 136 0.51 13.61 26.29
C LYS A 136 -0.02 14.36 25.06
N SER A 137 -1.34 14.37 24.90
CA SER A 137 -2.06 14.94 23.76
C SER A 137 -1.51 16.33 23.39
N ALA A 138 -0.59 16.37 22.44
CA ALA A 138 -0.12 17.56 21.78
C ALA A 138 0.22 17.15 20.35
N GLU A 139 -0.76 17.38 19.48
CA GLU A 139 -0.62 17.44 18.02
C GLU A 139 -0.04 16.17 17.36
N ILE A 140 -0.92 15.30 16.87
CA ILE A 140 -0.58 14.41 15.76
C ILE A 140 -0.26 15.31 14.56
N LYS A 141 1.01 15.72 14.42
CA LYS A 141 1.52 16.25 13.15
C LYS A 141 1.85 15.05 12.28
N SER A 142 1.06 14.90 11.23
CA SER A 142 1.42 14.10 10.06
C SER A 142 2.65 14.75 9.43
N GLU A 143 3.82 14.15 9.65
CA GLU A 143 4.97 14.30 8.75
C GLU A 143 5.07 13.06 7.86
#